data_AF-A0A1B6GG23-F1
#
_entry.id   AF-A0A1B6GG23-F1
#
_cell.length_a   1.000
_cell.length_b   1.000
_cell.length_c   1.000
_cell.angle_alpha   90.00
_cell.angle_beta   90.00
_cell.angle_gamma   90.00
#
_symmetry.space_group_name_H-M   'P 1'
#
loop_
_entity.id
_entity.type
_entity.pdbx_description
1 polymer ?
#
loop_
_entity_poly.entity_id
_entity_poly.type
_entity_poly.pdbx_seq_one_letter_code
_entity_poly.pdbx_strand_id
1 'polypeptide(L)'
;GSHIAKTSWTQPHLLGGQGKGAWQGWWYQLSVRDVEADTMEEWGEINATYYTVSDLRPGREYVVRAAAYTTAGMGPWSSEFRGKTLRHSTGIPPTILWSAAEGLLQSDVTGERVETLIHRDNL
;
A
#
# COMPACT_ATOMS: atom_id res chain seq x y z
N GLY A 1 -2.42 -8.18 -3.17
CA GLY A 1 -3.30 -9.06 -3.99
C GLY A 1 -2.65 -9.38 -5.31
N SER A 2 -3.39 -9.99 -6.26
CA SER A 2 -2.89 -10.26 -7.62
C SER A 2 -2.89 -9.00 -8.51
N HIS A 3 -3.85 -8.11 -8.32
CA HIS A 3 -3.99 -6.87 -9.12
C HIS A 3 -4.01 -5.58 -8.29
N ILE A 4 -3.93 -5.70 -6.97
CA ILE A 4 -4.05 -4.57 -6.05
C ILE A 4 -2.92 -4.63 -5.04
N ALA A 5 -2.35 -3.46 -4.72
CA ALA A 5 -1.43 -3.25 -3.61
C ALA A 5 -1.92 -2.11 -2.71
N LYS A 6 -2.04 -2.39 -1.41
CA LYS A 6 -2.27 -1.37 -0.39
C LYS A 6 -0.92 -0.85 0.06
N THR A 7 -0.72 0.44 -0.07
CA THR A 7 0.55 1.10 0.23
C THR A 7 0.34 2.11 1.36
N SER A 8 1.35 2.29 2.19
CA SER A 8 1.36 3.31 3.23
C SER A 8 2.79 3.76 3.49
N TRP A 9 2.94 5.00 3.94
CA TRP A 9 4.22 5.61 4.27
C TRP A 9 4.07 6.52 5.48
N THR A 10 5.20 6.99 6.01
CA THR A 10 5.22 7.98 7.08
C THR A 10 5.38 9.38 6.52
N GLN A 11 4.76 10.36 7.18
CA GLN A 11 5.01 11.77 6.86
C GLN A 11 6.50 12.12 7.06
N PRO A 12 7.09 12.99 6.23
CA PRO A 12 8.46 13.44 6.42
C PRO A 12 8.69 14.07 7.80
N HIS A 13 9.82 13.76 8.43
CA HIS A 13 10.23 14.41 9.67
C HIS A 13 10.67 15.85 9.38
N LEU A 14 10.02 16.81 10.03
CA LEU A 14 10.37 18.23 9.91
C LEU A 14 11.67 18.50 10.69
N LEU A 15 12.77 18.73 9.98
CA LEU A 15 14.05 19.09 10.59
C LEU A 15 14.06 20.60 10.90
N GLY A 16 13.98 20.95 12.20
CA GLY A 16 14.50 22.19 12.80
C GLY A 16 13.97 23.54 12.30
N GLY A 17 13.43 24.35 13.23
CA GLY A 17 13.30 25.81 13.11
C GLY A 17 12.21 26.35 12.17
N GLN A 18 11.80 25.60 11.16
CA GLN A 18 10.63 25.96 10.37
C GLN A 18 9.37 25.75 11.22
N GLY A 19 8.69 26.86 11.52
CA GLY A 19 7.49 26.85 12.33
C GLY A 19 6.46 25.86 11.80
N LYS A 20 5.57 25.39 12.68
CA LYS A 20 4.51 24.40 12.41
C LYS A 20 3.70 24.64 11.11
N GLY A 21 3.73 25.86 10.55
CA GLY A 21 3.05 26.27 9.31
C GLY A 21 3.85 26.17 8.01
N ALA A 22 5.15 25.85 8.01
CA ALA A 22 5.95 25.80 6.77
C ALA A 22 5.52 24.70 5.77
N TRP A 23 4.71 23.75 6.24
CA TRP A 23 4.44 22.49 5.55
C TRP A 23 3.04 21.93 5.84
N GLN A 24 2.06 22.80 6.11
CA GLN A 24 0.66 22.40 6.24
C GLN A 24 -0.03 22.51 4.87
N GLY A 25 -0.52 21.39 4.35
CA GLY A 25 -1.15 21.33 3.02
C GLY A 25 -0.31 20.62 1.96
N TRP A 26 0.30 19.50 2.34
CA TRP A 26 1.02 18.63 1.42
C TRP A 26 0.11 17.61 0.78
N TRP A 27 0.37 17.36 -0.49
CA TRP A 27 -0.07 16.16 -1.16
C TRP A 27 1.12 15.23 -1.31
N TYR A 28 0.82 13.97 -1.59
CA TYR A 28 1.81 12.97 -1.91
C TYR A 28 1.69 12.55 -3.37
N GLN A 29 2.84 12.28 -3.96
CA GLN A 29 2.96 11.57 -5.21
C GLN A 29 3.52 10.17 -4.92
N LEU A 30 2.92 9.16 -5.52
CA LEU A 30 3.32 7.77 -5.44
C LEU A 30 3.85 7.36 -6.80
N SER A 31 5.06 6.80 -6.84
CA SER A 31 5.60 6.15 -8.02
C SER A 31 5.52 4.64 -7.83
N VAL A 32 5.07 3.93 -8.86
CA VAL A 32 5.09 2.47 -8.94
C VAL A 32 5.73 2.05 -10.25
N ARG A 33 6.82 1.30 -10.17
CA ARG A 33 7.55 0.77 -11.33
C ARG A 33 7.38 -0.74 -11.40
N ASP A 34 6.91 -1.23 -12.53
CA ASP A 34 6.97 -2.66 -12.92
C ASP A 34 8.41 -2.98 -13.31
N VAL A 35 9.07 -3.86 -12.54
CA VAL A 35 10.50 -4.14 -12.73
C VAL A 35 10.74 -4.90 -14.03
N GLU A 36 9.85 -5.82 -14.39
CA GLU A 36 10.02 -6.66 -15.57
C GLU A 36 9.66 -5.92 -16.88
N ALA A 37 8.65 -5.04 -16.87
CA ALA A 37 8.28 -4.24 -18.03
C ALA A 37 9.08 -2.94 -18.17
N ASP A 38 9.82 -2.56 -17.12
CA ASP A 38 10.50 -1.27 -17.00
C ASP A 38 9.58 -0.06 -17.23
N THR A 39 8.33 -0.17 -16.82
CA THR A 39 7.32 0.89 -16.91
C THR A 39 7.08 1.51 -15.55
N MET A 40 6.96 2.84 -15.49
CA MET A 40 6.73 3.60 -14.27
C MET A 40 5.45 4.43 -14.41
N GLU A 41 4.57 4.28 -13.44
CA GLU A 41 3.34 5.05 -13.31
C GLU A 41 3.39 5.89 -12.03
N GLU A 42 2.74 7.05 -12.07
CA GLU A 42 2.70 7.98 -10.95
C GLU A 42 1.27 8.38 -10.63
N TRP A 43 0.93 8.35 -9.34
CA TRP A 43 -0.34 8.85 -8.80
C TRP A 43 -0.05 10.08 -7.96
N GLY A 44 -0.70 11.20 -8.25
CA GLY A 44 -0.53 12.46 -7.54
C GLY A 44 -1.74 12.82 -6.67
N GLU A 45 -1.67 13.99 -6.05
CA GLU A 45 -2.77 14.62 -5.30
C GLU A 45 -3.32 13.78 -4.14
N ILE A 46 -2.49 12.90 -3.59
CA ILE A 46 -2.90 12.04 -2.48
C ILE A 46 -2.82 12.85 -1.18
N ASN A 47 -3.95 13.11 -0.54
CA ASN A 47 -4.05 13.88 0.71
C ASN A 47 -3.97 12.99 1.99
N ALA A 48 -3.51 11.76 1.83
CA ALA A 48 -3.37 10.76 2.89
C ALA A 48 -1.96 10.14 2.87
N THR A 49 -1.60 9.40 3.91
CA THR A 49 -0.33 8.66 4.00
C THR A 49 -0.47 7.20 3.55
N TYR A 50 -1.47 6.93 2.72
CA TYR A 50 -1.74 5.62 2.14
C TYR A 50 -2.42 5.78 0.79
N TYR A 51 -2.29 4.77 -0.06
CA TYR A 51 -2.97 4.68 -1.34
C TYR A 51 -3.13 3.23 -1.77
N THR A 52 -4.25 2.94 -2.44
CA THR A 52 -4.51 1.63 -3.03
C THR A 52 -4.23 1.70 -4.52
N VAL A 53 -3.18 1.01 -4.94
CA VAL A 53 -2.81 0.90 -6.35
C VAL A 53 -3.61 -0.27 -6.95
N SER A 54 -4.38 0.01 -7.99
CA SER A 54 -5.13 -0.99 -8.77
C SER A 54 -4.41 -1.35 -10.07
N ASP A 55 -5.00 -2.28 -10.83
CA ASP A 55 -4.59 -2.63 -12.20
C ASP A 55 -3.16 -3.13 -12.35
N LEU A 56 -2.58 -3.61 -11.24
CA LEU A 56 -1.29 -4.27 -11.26
C LEU A 56 -1.40 -5.61 -12.00
N ARG A 57 -0.36 -5.95 -12.73
CA ARG A 57 -0.26 -7.25 -13.39
C ARG A 57 0.13 -8.34 -12.37
N PRO A 58 -0.51 -9.52 -12.40
CA PRO A 58 -0.20 -10.63 -11.49
C PRO A 58 1.21 -11.19 -11.65
N GLY A 59 1.78 -11.65 -10.53
CA GLY A 59 3.07 -12.35 -10.50
C GLY A 59 4.30 -11.47 -10.82
N ARG A 60 4.17 -10.14 -10.72
CA ARG A 60 5.22 -9.17 -11.09
C ARG A 60 5.79 -8.45 -9.89
N GLU A 61 7.08 -8.10 -9.99
CA GLU A 61 7.75 -7.29 -8.98
C GLU A 61 7.54 -5.80 -9.27
N TYR A 62 7.23 -5.05 -8.22
CA TYR A 62 7.07 -3.62 -8.27
C TYR A 62 7.98 -2.92 -7.26
N VAL A 63 8.53 -1.79 -7.67
CA VAL A 63 9.20 -0.82 -6.79
C VAL A 63 8.23 0.33 -6.54
N VAL A 64 7.97 0.63 -5.27
CA VAL A 64 7.07 1.69 -4.83
C VAL A 64 7.85 2.74 -4.05
N ARG A 65 7.58 4.02 -4.34
CA ARG A 65 8.17 5.18 -3.63
C ARG A 65 7.12 6.26 -3.46
N ALA A 66 7.21 7.03 -2.37
CA ALA A 66 6.34 8.17 -2.11
C ALA A 66 7.17 9.44 -1.92
N ALA A 67 6.66 10.59 -2.35
CA ALA A 67 7.25 11.89 -2.12
C ALA A 67 6.16 12.88 -1.71
N ALA A 68 6.46 13.74 -0.73
CA ALA A 68 5.59 14.86 -0.37
C ALA A 68 5.83 16.04 -1.32
N TYR A 69 4.79 16.76 -1.70
CA TYR A 69 4.92 17.96 -2.51
C TYR A 69 3.98 19.08 -2.10
N THR A 70 4.38 20.29 -2.49
CA THR A 70 3.65 21.55 -2.34
C THR A 70 3.60 22.28 -3.66
N THR A 71 2.89 23.42 -3.69
CA THR A 71 3.03 24.43 -4.74
C THR A 71 4.47 24.96 -4.90
N ALA A 72 5.30 24.89 -3.85
CA ALA A 72 6.71 25.29 -3.91
C ALA A 72 7.61 24.22 -4.54
N GLY A 73 7.13 22.98 -4.67
CA GLY A 73 7.86 21.89 -5.31
C GLY A 73 7.73 20.54 -4.61
N MET A 74 8.42 19.55 -5.19
CA MET A 74 8.50 18.16 -4.75
C MET A 74 9.67 17.97 -3.79
N GLY A 75 9.42 17.29 -2.67
CA GLY A 75 10.45 16.84 -1.75
C GLY A 75 11.21 15.61 -2.28
N PRO A 76 12.19 15.10 -1.52
CA PRO A 76 12.87 13.87 -1.92
C PRO A 76 11.90 12.68 -1.88
N TRP A 77 12.07 11.78 -2.84
CA TRP A 77 11.44 10.47 -2.80
C TRP A 77 11.91 9.65 -1.61
N SER A 78 11.02 8.83 -1.06
CA SER A 78 11.34 7.81 -0.06
C SER A 78 12.38 6.80 -0.59
N SER A 79 12.91 6.00 0.33
CA SER A 79 13.56 4.74 -0.01
C SER A 79 12.61 3.84 -0.80
N GLU A 80 13.18 2.95 -1.60
CA GLU A 80 12.42 1.95 -2.34
C GLU A 80 11.75 0.95 -1.40
N PHE A 81 10.48 0.66 -1.67
CA PHE A 81 9.82 -0.54 -1.18
C PHE A 81 9.62 -1.51 -2.34
N ARG A 82 10.01 -2.77 -2.17
CA ARG A 82 9.87 -3.82 -3.20
C ARG A 82 8.83 -4.82 -2.78
N GLY A 83 7.86 -5.09 -3.66
CA GLY A 83 6.81 -6.06 -3.43
C GLY A 83 6.47 -6.82 -4.71
N LYS A 84 5.98 -8.05 -4.57
CA LYS A 84 5.57 -8.89 -5.70
C LYS A 84 4.09 -9.22 -5.60
N THR A 85 3.34 -8.98 -6.68
CA THR A 85 1.93 -9.37 -6.74
C THR A 85 1.80 -10.89 -6.79
N LEU A 86 0.68 -11.40 -6.26
CA LEU A 86 0.38 -12.81 -6.34
C LEU A 86 0.18 -13.22 -7.80
N ARG A 87 0.55 -14.46 -8.13
CA ARG A 87 0.24 -15.04 -9.44
C ARG A 87 -1.27 -15.15 -9.61
N HIS A 88 -1.73 -15.08 -10.84
CA HIS A 88 -3.13 -15.35 -11.15
C HIS A 88 -3.45 -16.83 -10.84
N SER A 89 -4.52 -17.07 -10.07
CA SER A 89 -5.00 -18.41 -9.72
C SER A 89 -6.39 -18.64 -10.35
N THR A 90 -6.54 -19.69 -11.17
CA THR A 90 -7.79 -20.01 -11.88
C THR A 90 -8.72 -20.95 -11.10
N GLY A 91 -8.61 -21.02 -9.78
CA GLY A 91 -9.40 -21.94 -8.96
C GLY A 91 -9.76 -21.32 -7.61
N ILE A 92 -8.95 -21.61 -6.60
CA ILE A 92 -9.15 -21.10 -5.25
C ILE A 92 -8.31 -19.82 -5.10
N PRO A 93 -8.93 -18.65 -4.84
CA PRO A 93 -8.16 -17.45 -4.55
C PRO A 93 -7.37 -17.66 -3.25
N PRO A 94 -6.14 -17.12 -3.15
CA PRO A 94 -5.37 -17.21 -1.93
C PRO A 94 -6.13 -16.52 -0.79
N THR A 95 -6.15 -17.16 0.37
CA THR A 95 -6.75 -16.65 1.60
C THR A 95 -5.72 -16.67 2.73
N ILE A 96 -5.96 -15.85 3.74
CA ILE A 96 -5.19 -15.84 4.98
C ILE A 96 -6.08 -16.44 6.05
N LEU A 97 -5.54 -17.38 6.82
CA LEU A 97 -6.19 -17.98 7.99
C LEU A 97 -5.40 -17.55 9.23
N TRP A 98 -6.09 -17.00 10.23
CA TRP A 98 -5.48 -16.47 11.45
C TRP A 98 -6.36 -16.73 12.66
N SER A 99 -5.72 -16.96 13.81
CA SER A 99 -6.40 -17.05 15.10
C SER A 99 -6.56 -15.64 15.70
N ALA A 100 -7.74 -15.34 16.21
CA ALA A 100 -8.06 -14.12 16.94
C ALA A 100 -8.75 -14.43 18.27
N ALA A 101 -9.02 -13.40 19.06
CA ALA A 101 -9.67 -13.55 20.36
C ALA A 101 -11.08 -14.13 20.26
N GLU A 102 -11.80 -13.81 19.17
CA GLU A 102 -13.15 -14.32 18.89
C GLU A 102 -13.19 -15.69 18.19
N GLY A 103 -12.05 -16.23 17.73
CA GLY A 103 -11.98 -17.56 17.13
C GLY A 103 -11.05 -17.69 15.91
N LEU A 104 -11.39 -18.58 15.00
CA LEU A 104 -10.66 -18.81 13.74
C LEU A 104 -11.27 -17.95 12.63
N LEU A 105 -10.46 -17.08 12.05
CA LEU A 105 -10.90 -16.16 11.00
C LEU A 105 -10.21 -16.52 9.68
N GLN A 106 -10.91 -16.24 8.58
CA GLN A 106 -10.38 -16.30 7.23
C GLN A 106 -10.53 -14.92 6.58
N SER A 107 -9.53 -14.47 5.84
CA SER A 107 -9.65 -13.29 5.01
C SER A 107 -9.14 -13.51 3.58
N ASP A 108 -9.49 -12.61 2.68
CA ASP A 108 -8.70 -12.43 1.47
C ASP A 108 -7.28 -11.92 1.79
N VAL A 109 -6.43 -11.91 0.78
CA VAL A 109 -5.03 -11.44 0.89
C VAL A 109 -4.88 -9.92 1.03
N THR A 110 -5.95 -9.14 0.91
CA THR A 110 -5.94 -7.69 1.18
C THR A 110 -6.45 -7.35 2.59
N GLY A 111 -6.97 -8.35 3.31
CA GLY A 111 -7.56 -8.22 4.63
C GLY A 111 -8.90 -7.47 4.62
N GLU A 112 -9.56 -7.35 3.46
CA GLU A 112 -10.77 -6.52 3.31
C GLU A 112 -12.05 -7.32 3.52
N ARG A 113 -12.07 -8.57 3.06
CA ARG A 113 -13.15 -9.50 3.35
C ARG A 113 -12.69 -10.47 4.44
N VAL A 114 -13.18 -10.29 5.66
CA VAL A 114 -12.90 -11.15 6.82
C VAL A 114 -14.17 -11.89 7.23
N GLU A 115 -14.05 -13.19 7.46
CA GLU A 115 -15.12 -14.08 7.91
C GLU A 115 -14.65 -14.87 9.12
N THR A 116 -15.52 -15.07 10.12
CA THR A 116 -15.25 -15.98 11.23
C THR A 116 -15.69 -17.39 10.84
N LEU A 117 -14.74 -18.32 10.71
CA LEU A 117 -15.03 -19.71 10.36
C LEU A 117 -15.47 -20.53 11.57
N ILE A 118 -14.84 -20.27 12.72
CA ILE A 118 -15.16 -20.95 13.98
C ILE A 118 -15.19 -19.89 15.07
N HIS A 119 -16.35 -19.68 15.69
CA HIS A 119 -16.47 -18.84 16.87
C HIS A 119 -15.90 -19.55 18.09
N ARG A 120 -15.26 -18.78 18.98
CA ARG A 120 -14.71 -19.28 20.23
C ARG A 120 -15.73 -20.00 21.10
N ASP A 121 -16.99 -19.60 21.07
CA ASP A 121 -18.06 -20.24 21.85
C ASP A 121 -18.40 -21.66 21.35
N ASN A 122 -17.90 -22.04 20.16
CA ASN A 122 -18.05 -23.35 19.55
C ASN A 122 -16.76 -24.21 19.63
N LEU A 123 -15.73 -23.75 20.36
CA LEU A 123 -14.48 -24.48 20.65
C LEU A 123 -14.51 -25.08 22.06
#